data_AF-A0A4Q3CJZ5-F1
#
_entry.id   AF-A0A4Q3CJZ5-F1
#
_cell.length_a   1.000
_cell.length_b   1.000
_cell.length_c   1.000
_cell.angle_alpha   90.00
_cell.angle_beta   90.00
_cell.angle_gamma   90.00
#
_symmetry.space_group_name_H-M   'P 1'
#
loop_
_entity.id
_entity.type
_entity.pdbx_description
1 polymer ?
#
loop_
_entity_poly.entity_id
_entity_poly.type
_entity_poly.pdbx_seq_one_letter_code
_entity_poly.pdbx_strand_id
1 'polypeptide(L)'
;MDEFEDKIAARTSGDVDRIKQAIADDFDEELEMQMEDDRLDELVAEGMSGPAEETLDRKIYFRELFQLQHELVKLQDWVQYKQLKMLVIFEGRDSAGKGGAIKRVTQRLNPRTCR
;
A
#
# COMPACT_ATOMS: atom_id res chain seq x y z
N MET A 1 -34.38 -20.96 -17.02
CA MET A 1 -33.19 -21.30 -16.23
C MET A 1 -31.98 -20.80 -16.99
N ASP A 2 -31.40 -19.66 -16.63
CA ASP A 2 -31.97 -18.32 -16.81
C ASP A 2 -30.81 -17.44 -17.30
N GLU A 3 -30.99 -16.76 -18.43
CA GLU A 3 -30.04 -15.79 -19.04
C GLU A 3 -29.64 -14.66 -18.06
N PHE A 4 -30.39 -14.54 -16.96
CA PHE A 4 -30.20 -13.61 -15.86
C PHE A 4 -29.11 -14.08 -14.87
N GLU A 5 -29.02 -15.38 -14.56
CA GLU A 5 -27.96 -15.94 -13.71
C GLU A 5 -26.60 -15.88 -14.41
N ASP A 6 -26.57 -16.13 -15.73
CA ASP A 6 -25.36 -16.05 -16.55
C ASP A 6 -24.81 -14.61 -16.64
N LYS A 7 -25.69 -13.60 -16.71
CA LYS A 7 -25.29 -12.18 -16.67
C LYS A 7 -24.75 -11.75 -15.31
N ILE A 8 -25.27 -12.29 -14.21
CA ILE A 8 -24.76 -12.03 -12.86
C ILE A 8 -23.40 -12.71 -12.69
N ALA A 9 -23.27 -13.98 -13.09
CA ALA A 9 -22.02 -14.73 -13.06
C ALA A 9 -20.91 -14.09 -13.91
N ALA A 10 -21.23 -13.67 -15.14
CA ALA A 10 -20.31 -12.98 -16.04
C ALA A 10 -19.87 -11.61 -15.49
N ARG A 11 -20.77 -10.88 -14.83
CA ARG A 11 -20.47 -9.59 -14.19
C ARG A 11 -19.58 -9.78 -12.96
N THR A 12 -19.82 -10.80 -12.13
CA THR A 12 -18.92 -11.16 -11.02
C THR A 12 -17.56 -11.67 -11.48
N SER A 13 -17.48 -12.42 -12.60
CA SER A 13 -16.20 -12.85 -13.18
C SER A 13 -15.40 -11.67 -13.72
N GLY A 14 -16.05 -10.75 -14.45
CA GLY A 14 -15.41 -9.55 -14.99
C GLY A 14 -14.95 -8.58 -13.90
N ASP A 15 -15.71 -8.45 -12.81
CA ASP A 15 -15.31 -7.64 -11.64
C ASP A 15 -14.12 -8.26 -10.91
N VAL A 16 -14.09 -9.59 -10.74
CA VAL A 16 -12.95 -10.29 -10.13
C VAL A 16 -11.69 -10.20 -10.99
N ASP A 17 -11.81 -10.35 -12.31
CA ASP A 17 -10.66 -10.25 -13.21
C ASP A 17 -10.12 -8.81 -13.28
N ARG A 18 -10.99 -7.81 -13.20
CA ARG A 18 -10.58 -6.41 -13.07
C ARG A 18 -9.87 -6.13 -11.74
N ILE A 19 -10.36 -6.70 -10.64
CA ILE A 19 -9.72 -6.60 -9.32
C ILE A 19 -8.35 -7.30 -9.36
N LYS A 20 -8.26 -8.48 -9.96
CA LYS A 20 -6.98 -9.20 -10.13
C LYS A 20 -6.00 -8.40 -10.99
N GLN A 21 -6.45 -7.76 -12.07
CA GLN A 21 -5.60 -6.90 -12.89
C GLN A 21 -5.12 -5.69 -12.12
N ALA A 22 -5.99 -4.96 -11.42
CA ALA A 22 -5.57 -3.81 -10.61
C ALA A 22 -4.59 -4.20 -9.49
N ILE A 23 -4.80 -5.37 -8.88
CA ILE A 23 -3.88 -5.93 -7.87
C ILE A 23 -2.55 -6.33 -8.53
N ALA A 24 -2.58 -6.97 -9.69
CA ALA A 24 -1.38 -7.37 -10.43
C ALA A 24 -0.57 -6.15 -10.87
N ASP A 25 -1.22 -5.11 -11.39
CA ASP A 25 -0.56 -3.86 -11.82
C ASP A 25 0.07 -3.13 -10.62
N ASP A 26 -0.61 -3.03 -9.49
CA ASP A 26 -0.07 -2.41 -8.25
C ASP A 26 1.11 -3.22 -7.69
N PHE A 27 1.05 -4.57 -7.80
CA PHE A 27 2.16 -5.43 -7.43
C PHE A 27 3.33 -5.36 -8.42
N ASP A 28 3.09 -5.26 -9.72
CA ASP A 28 4.12 -5.11 -10.75
C ASP A 28 4.85 -3.78 -10.58
N GLU A 29 4.13 -2.68 -10.38
CA GLU A 29 4.72 -1.37 -10.09
C GLU A 29 5.56 -1.41 -8.79
N GLU A 30 5.06 -2.06 -7.73
CA GLU A 30 5.84 -2.25 -6.49
C GLU A 30 7.08 -3.13 -6.69
N LEU A 31 6.99 -4.19 -7.48
CA LEU A 31 8.11 -5.08 -7.79
C LEU A 31 9.16 -4.38 -8.65
N GLU A 32 8.74 -3.63 -9.68
CA GLU A 32 9.62 -2.83 -10.53
C GLU A 32 10.34 -1.77 -9.71
N MET A 33 9.63 -1.03 -8.85
CA MET A 33 10.25 -0.09 -7.92
C MET A 33 11.24 -0.78 -6.98
N GLN A 34 10.93 -1.98 -6.48
CA GLN A 34 11.84 -2.77 -5.64
C GLN A 34 13.10 -3.20 -6.40
N MET A 35 12.96 -3.63 -7.65
CA MET A 35 14.07 -4.07 -8.50
C MET A 35 14.98 -2.90 -8.92
N GLU A 36 14.40 -1.74 -9.19
CA GLU A 36 15.14 -0.53 -9.54
C GLU A 36 15.91 0.03 -8.31
N ASP A 37 15.29 -0.03 -7.13
CA ASP A 37 15.92 0.33 -5.86
C ASP A 37 17.04 -0.63 -5.43
N ASP A 38 16.85 -1.96 -5.55
CA ASP A 38 17.89 -2.97 -5.24
C ASP A 38 19.14 -2.75 -6.12
N ARG A 39 18.94 -2.40 -7.40
CA ARG A 39 20.04 -2.02 -8.32
C ARG A 39 20.73 -0.72 -7.90
N LEU A 40 19.96 0.25 -7.39
CA LEU A 40 20.50 1.53 -6.93
C LEU A 40 21.36 1.33 -5.66
N ASP A 41 20.90 0.48 -4.74
CA ASP A 41 21.62 0.14 -3.51
C ASP A 41 22.93 -0.59 -3.82
N GLU A 42 22.95 -1.49 -4.82
CA GLU A 42 24.15 -2.16 -5.32
C GLU A 42 25.16 -1.15 -5.92
N LEU A 43 24.69 -0.21 -6.73
CA LEU A 43 25.51 0.88 -7.29
C LEU A 43 26.07 1.83 -6.22
N VAL A 44 25.30 2.11 -5.16
CA VAL A 44 25.75 2.93 -4.02
C VAL A 44 26.78 2.19 -3.17
N ALA A 45 26.59 0.88 -2.95
CA ALA A 45 27.53 0.03 -2.24
C ALA A 45 28.88 -0.10 -2.96
N GLU A 46 28.87 -0.15 -4.30
CA GLU A 46 30.10 -0.12 -5.11
C GLU A 46 30.83 1.25 -5.06
N GLY A 47 30.12 2.33 -4.73
CA GLY A 47 30.63 3.71 -4.80
C GLY A 47 30.97 4.41 -3.48
N MET A 48 30.48 3.95 -2.32
CA MET A 48 30.66 4.65 -1.04
C MET A 48 31.32 3.80 0.06
N SER A 49 32.49 4.26 0.54
CA SER A 49 33.13 3.78 1.78
C SER A 49 32.86 4.78 2.92
N GLY A 50 31.82 4.52 3.72
CA GLY A 50 31.49 5.26 4.93
C GLY A 50 30.59 4.42 5.83
N PRO A 51 30.53 4.68 7.15
CA PRO A 51 29.74 3.85 8.06
C PRO A 51 28.27 4.08 7.71
N ALA A 52 27.64 3.08 7.10
CA ALA A 52 26.21 3.10 6.84
C ALA A 52 25.50 3.15 8.20
N GLU A 53 24.71 4.20 8.45
CA GLU A 53 23.69 4.13 9.50
C GLU A 53 22.89 2.84 9.29
N GLU A 54 22.66 2.05 10.34
CA GLU A 54 21.83 0.84 10.28
C GLU A 54 20.40 1.23 9.87
N THR A 55 20.14 1.25 8.57
CA THR A 55 18.83 1.43 8.00
C THR A 55 18.08 0.09 8.02
N LEU A 56 16.76 0.15 8.20
CA LEU A 56 15.93 -1.05 8.16
C LEU A 56 16.06 -1.70 6.77
N ASP A 57 16.28 -3.01 6.71
CA ASP A 57 16.29 -3.73 5.44
C ASP A 57 15.00 -3.44 4.66
N ARG A 58 15.17 -3.06 3.40
CA ARG A 58 14.10 -2.53 2.55
C ARG A 58 13.04 -3.60 2.27
N LYS A 59 13.42 -4.87 2.14
CA LYS A 59 12.49 -5.99 1.93
C LYS A 59 11.65 -6.24 3.18
N ILE A 60 12.27 -6.14 4.35
CA ILE A 60 11.56 -6.18 5.64
C ILE A 60 10.57 -4.99 5.70
N TYR A 61 11.02 -3.77 5.39
CA TYR A 61 10.16 -2.59 5.42
C TYR A 61 8.90 -2.75 4.56
N PHE A 62 9.03 -3.14 3.29
CA PHE A 62 7.88 -3.26 2.39
C PHE A 62 6.92 -4.39 2.80
N ARG A 63 7.46 -5.52 3.27
CA ARG A 63 6.64 -6.63 3.79
C ARG A 63 5.78 -6.16 4.98
N GLU A 64 6.39 -5.51 5.95
CA GLU A 64 5.67 -5.01 7.13
C GLU A 64 4.68 -3.89 6.76
N LEU A 65 5.08 -2.99 5.86
CA LEU A 65 4.22 -1.92 5.36
C LEU A 65 2.92 -2.48 4.75
N PHE A 66 3.02 -3.49 3.89
CA PHE A 66 1.86 -4.11 3.26
C PHE A 66 0.94 -4.77 4.29
N GLN A 67 1.52 -5.49 5.27
CA GLN A 67 0.75 -6.11 6.35
C GLN A 67 0.02 -5.06 7.20
N LEU A 68 0.68 -3.97 7.57
CA LEU A 68 0.08 -2.88 8.34
C LEU A 68 -1.02 -2.16 7.56
N GLN A 69 -0.82 -1.93 6.26
CA GLN A 69 -1.85 -1.34 5.40
C GLN A 69 -3.10 -2.22 5.30
N HIS A 70 -2.94 -3.54 5.26
CA HIS A 70 -4.07 -4.47 5.31
C HIS A 70 -4.84 -4.37 6.64
N GLU A 71 -4.14 -4.29 7.78
CA GLU A 71 -4.78 -4.09 9.08
C GLU A 71 -5.47 -2.71 9.19
N LEU A 72 -4.91 -1.67 8.56
CA LEU A 72 -5.55 -0.35 8.48
C LEU A 72 -6.89 -0.38 7.73
N VAL A 73 -7.00 -1.18 6.66
CA VAL A 73 -8.27 -1.37 5.94
C VAL A 73 -9.30 -2.04 6.86
N LYS A 74 -8.92 -3.09 7.59
CA LYS A 74 -9.81 -3.74 8.57
C LYS A 74 -10.28 -2.77 9.67
N LEU A 75 -9.36 -1.93 10.16
CA LEU A 75 -9.69 -0.89 11.14
C LEU A 75 -10.69 0.11 10.56
N GLN A 76 -10.50 0.56 9.32
CA GLN A 76 -11.41 1.46 8.62
C GLN A 76 -12.82 0.86 8.53
N ASP A 77 -12.93 -0.40 8.12
CA ASP A 77 -14.22 -1.10 8.01
C ASP A 77 -14.91 -1.24 9.37
N TRP A 78 -14.14 -1.52 10.42
CA TRP A 78 -14.65 -1.59 11.78
C TRP A 78 -15.16 -0.23 12.29
N VAL A 79 -14.42 0.86 12.05
CA VAL A 79 -14.84 2.23 12.42
C VAL A 79 -16.15 2.58 11.73
N GLN A 80 -16.32 2.25 10.46
CA GLN A 80 -17.55 2.46 9.71
C GLN A 80 -18.71 1.64 10.27
N TYR A 81 -18.48 0.35 10.52
CA TYR A 81 -19.48 -0.55 11.11
C TYR A 81 -19.99 -0.04 12.46
N LYS A 82 -19.07 0.51 13.29
CA LYS A 82 -19.41 1.10 14.59
C LYS A 82 -19.91 2.55 14.52
N GLN A 83 -19.95 3.15 13.33
CA GLN A 83 -20.33 4.56 13.11
C GLN A 83 -19.51 5.54 13.95
N LEU A 84 -18.21 5.25 14.11
CA LEU A 84 -17.29 6.08 14.87
C LEU A 84 -16.59 7.10 13.96
N LYS A 85 -16.01 8.13 14.58
CA LYS A 85 -15.16 9.12 13.90
C LYS A 85 -13.75 9.02 14.47
N MET A 86 -12.75 9.02 13.59
CA MET A 86 -11.33 8.92 13.95
C MET A 86 -10.59 10.12 13.34
N LEU A 87 -9.70 10.73 14.13
CA LEU A 87 -8.80 11.81 13.70
C LEU A 87 -7.38 11.41 14.08
N VAL A 88 -6.45 11.51 13.11
CA VAL A 88 -5.02 11.25 13.31
C VAL A 88 -4.26 12.54 13.01
N ILE A 89 -3.46 13.01 13.98
CA ILE A 89 -2.67 14.24 13.85
C ILE A 89 -1.20 13.85 13.72
N PHE A 90 -0.54 14.36 12.68
CA PHE A 90 0.89 14.14 12.41
C PHE A 90 1.67 15.41 12.75
N GLU A 91 2.39 15.40 13.87
CA GLU A 91 3.25 16.49 14.32
C GLU A 91 4.73 16.21 14.04
N GLY A 92 5.55 17.27 13.93
CA GLY A 92 6.99 17.15 13.68
C GLY A 92 7.63 18.36 13.03
N ARG A 93 8.97 18.42 13.05
CA ARG A 93 9.75 19.51 12.41
C ARG A 93 9.64 19.48 10.88
N ASP A 94 10.05 20.58 10.26
CA ASP A 94 10.18 20.64 8.81
C ASP A 94 11.13 19.53 8.31
N SER A 95 10.76 18.91 7.19
CA SER A 95 11.47 17.78 6.57
C SER A 95 11.59 16.50 7.42
N ALA A 96 10.83 16.35 8.51
CA ALA A 96 10.82 15.13 9.33
C ALA A 96 10.11 13.91 8.69
N GLY A 97 9.64 14.01 7.45
CA GLY A 97 9.00 12.89 6.74
C GLY A 97 7.50 12.69 6.96
N LYS A 98 6.81 13.67 7.58
CA LYS A 98 5.34 13.62 7.84
C LYS A 98 4.51 13.31 6.59
N GLY A 99 4.83 13.94 5.46
CA GLY A 99 4.13 13.73 4.19
C GLY A 99 4.29 12.30 3.66
N GLY A 100 5.47 11.71 3.83
CA GLY A 100 5.72 10.31 3.48
C GLY A 100 4.90 9.35 4.34
N ALA A 101 4.85 9.59 5.65
CA ALA A 101 4.04 8.80 6.57
C ALA A 101 2.54 8.87 6.22
N ILE A 102 2.01 10.08 5.99
CA ILE A 102 0.62 10.27 5.56
C ILE A 102 0.34 9.52 4.26
N LYS A 103 1.22 9.67 3.25
CA LYS A 103 1.09 8.97 1.96
C LYS A 103 1.00 7.46 2.15
N ARG A 104 1.87 6.87 2.98
CA ARG A 104 1.86 5.41 3.23
C ARG A 104 0.61 4.95 3.99
N VAL A 105 0.10 5.73 4.93
CA VAL A 105 -1.14 5.40 5.66
C VAL A 105 -2.36 5.47 4.74
N THR A 106 -2.42 6.46 3.83
CA THR A 106 -3.62 6.70 3.01
C THR A 106 -3.62 5.93 1.68
N GLN A 107 -2.48 5.44 1.20
CA GLN A 107 -2.31 4.81 -0.12
C GLN A 107 -3.34 3.70 -0.43
N ARG A 108 -3.72 2.90 0.57
CA ARG A 108 -4.61 1.73 0.42
C ARG A 108 -5.97 1.90 1.11
N LEU A 109 -6.27 3.09 1.64
CA LEU A 109 -7.57 3.40 2.25
C LEU A 109 -8.58 3.88 1.22
N ASN A 110 -9.87 3.64 1.47
CA ASN A 110 -10.92 4.12 0.56
C ASN A 110 -11.12 5.63 0.74
N PRO A 111 -10.90 6.46 -0.31
CA PRO A 111 -10.93 7.92 -0.21
C PRO A 111 -12.33 8.50 0.02
N ARG A 112 -13.39 7.71 -0.15
CA ARG A 112 -14.76 8.16 0.16
C ARG A 112 -15.01 8.19 1.66
N THR A 113 -14.28 7.38 2.41
CA THR A 113 -14.48 7.11 3.83
C THR A 113 -13.37 7.71 4.69
N CYS A 114 -12.15 7.84 4.17
CA CYS A 114 -11.07 8.58 4.81
C CYS A 114 -10.92 9.94 4.12
N ARG A 115 -11.03 11.03 4.88
CA ARG A 115 -10.93 12.43 4.41
C ARG A 115 -9.93 13.20 5.26
#